data_AF-A0A3D0Z8Z1-F1
#
_entry.id   AF-A0A3D0Z8Z1-F1
#
_cell.length_a   1.000
_cell.length_b   1.000
_cell.length_c   1.000
_cell.angle_alpha   90.00
_cell.angle_beta   90.00
_cell.angle_gamma   90.00
#
_symmetry.space_group_name_H-M   'P 1'
#
loop_
_entity.id
_entity.type
_entity.pdbx_description
1 polymer ?
#
loop_
_entity_poly.entity_id
_entity_poly.type
_entity_poly.pdbx_seq_one_letter_code
_entity_poly.pdbx_strand_id
1 'polypeptide(L)'
;EQMKKKRIVFIIDEAHRSTFGDMLTDIKKTFTAAMYFGFTGTPIHDENKIKDSTTSSIFGDELHRYSIYHGIRDKNVLGFDPYRVETFKAKDLRKAVALEQAKAKTEEEAFADETKKKVYLHFMNNIGMAGHEDKNGKYIKGIEDYIPVTQYNNDTNHEHRIKV
;
A
#
# COMPACT_ATOMS: atom_id res chain seq x y z
N GLU A 1 21.60 25.31 -27.67
CA GLU A 1 21.36 25.30 -29.13
C GLU A 1 22.13 24.22 -29.91
N GLN A 2 23.47 24.14 -29.89
CA GLN A 2 24.19 23.12 -30.70
C GLN A 2 23.81 21.66 -30.37
N MET A 3 23.52 21.34 -29.11
CA MET A 3 23.12 19.99 -28.72
C MET A 3 21.75 19.57 -29.27
N LYS A 4 20.79 20.49 -29.43
CA LYS A 4 19.44 20.19 -29.95
C LYS A 4 19.45 19.68 -31.39
N LYS A 5 20.49 20.04 -32.16
CA LYS A 5 20.68 19.62 -33.56
C LYS A 5 21.32 18.23 -33.70
N LYS A 6 21.81 17.65 -32.60
CA LYS A 6 22.41 16.32 -32.62
C LYS A 6 21.32 15.26 -32.52
N ARG A 7 21.60 14.07 -33.07
CA ARG A 7 20.78 12.88 -32.83
C ARG A 7 21.07 12.39 -31.41
N ILE A 8 20.09 12.49 -30.53
CA ILE A 8 20.20 12.14 -29.11
C ILE A 8 19.24 11.00 -28.81
N VAL A 9 19.71 10.05 -28.01
CA VAL A 9 18.90 8.96 -27.45
C VAL A 9 18.98 9.06 -25.94
N PHE A 10 17.82 9.11 -25.28
CA PHE A 10 17.69 9.00 -23.84
C PHE A 10 17.28 7.57 -23.48
N ILE A 11 18.00 6.97 -22.54
CA ILE A 11 17.65 5.69 -21.93
C ILE A 11 17.42 5.97 -20.44
N ILE A 12 16.21 5.74 -19.98
CA ILE A 12 15.75 6.08 -18.63
C ILE A 12 15.47 4.78 -17.88
N ASP A 13 16.19 4.57 -16.79
CA ASP A 13 15.95 3.49 -15.85
C ASP A 13 14.93 3.91 -14.77
N GLU A 14 14.21 2.94 -14.23
CA GLU A 14 13.08 3.12 -13.31
C GLU A 14 12.16 4.27 -13.71
N ALA A 15 11.68 4.19 -14.96
CA ALA A 15 10.75 5.12 -15.59
C ALA A 15 9.34 5.01 -14.98
N HIS A 16 9.25 5.12 -13.65
CA HIS A 16 8.02 5.17 -12.87
C HIS A 16 8.00 6.15 -11.69
N ARG A 17 9.13 6.42 -11.02
CA ARG A 17 9.09 6.85 -9.61
C ARG A 17 9.38 8.33 -9.31
N SER A 18 9.97 9.07 -10.25
CA SER A 18 10.39 10.47 -9.98
C SER A 18 10.69 11.28 -11.24
N THR A 19 10.97 10.60 -12.35
CA THR A 19 11.24 11.24 -13.65
C THR A 19 9.98 11.74 -14.34
N PHE A 20 8.80 11.23 -13.99
CA PHE A 20 7.53 11.61 -14.62
C PHE A 20 7.03 13.04 -14.34
N GLY A 21 7.74 13.80 -13.50
CA GLY A 21 7.41 15.19 -13.20
C GLY A 21 7.79 16.19 -14.31
N ASP A 22 7.89 17.46 -13.92
CA ASP A 22 8.18 18.58 -14.82
C ASP A 22 9.51 18.43 -15.56
N MET A 23 10.49 17.75 -14.95
CA MET A 23 11.82 17.55 -15.53
C MET A 23 11.80 16.79 -16.87
N LEU A 24 11.12 15.64 -16.95
CA LEU A 24 11.07 14.88 -18.21
C LEU A 24 10.27 15.64 -19.29
N THR A 25 9.25 16.38 -18.86
CA THR A 25 8.49 17.28 -19.73
C THR A 25 9.40 18.37 -20.31
N ASP A 26 10.25 18.98 -19.48
CA ASP A 26 11.19 20.02 -19.91
C ASP A 26 12.30 19.48 -20.81
N ILE A 27 12.82 18.28 -20.51
CA ILE A 27 13.80 17.60 -21.37
C ILE A 27 13.19 17.33 -22.75
N LYS A 28 11.95 16.83 -22.81
CA LYS A 28 11.25 16.57 -24.08
C LYS A 28 10.96 17.83 -24.88
N LYS A 29 10.54 18.91 -24.22
CA LYS A 29 10.35 20.23 -24.85
C LYS A 29 11.68 20.80 -25.35
N THR A 30 12.78 20.53 -24.66
CA THR A 30 14.11 21.02 -25.04
C THR A 30 14.70 20.23 -26.20
N PHE A 31 14.52 18.91 -26.21
CA PHE A 31 15.09 17.98 -27.18
C PHE A 31 13.97 17.27 -27.96
N THR A 32 13.31 18.02 -28.83
CA THR A 32 12.15 17.54 -29.61
C THR A 32 12.49 16.48 -30.65
N ALA A 33 13.74 16.44 -31.12
CA ALA A 33 14.22 15.45 -32.09
C ALA A 33 14.90 14.22 -31.45
N ALA A 34 14.90 14.12 -30.11
CA ALA A 34 15.51 13.00 -29.41
C ALA A 34 14.57 11.78 -29.33
N MET A 35 15.14 10.59 -29.27
CA MET A 35 14.42 9.35 -29.01
C MET A 35 14.49 9.01 -27.52
N TYR A 36 13.42 8.43 -26.97
CA TYR A 36 13.31 8.12 -25.55
C TYR A 36 12.97 6.64 -25.37
N PHE A 37 13.77 5.93 -24.59
CA PHE A 37 13.49 4.56 -24.14
C PHE A 37 13.38 4.55 -22.62
N GLY A 38 12.34 3.91 -22.09
CA GLY A 38 12.11 3.76 -20.66
C GLY A 38 12.13 2.29 -20.27
N PHE A 39 12.88 1.97 -19.22
CA PHE A 39 12.86 0.67 -18.54
C PHE A 39 12.20 0.86 -17.17
N THR A 40 11.28 -0.02 -16.81
CA THR A 40 10.62 0.01 -15.50
C THR A 40 10.07 -1.36 -15.14
N GLY A 41 10.23 -1.75 -13.88
CA GLY A 41 9.60 -2.95 -13.33
C GLY A 41 8.12 -2.73 -12.97
N THR A 42 7.71 -1.48 -12.78
CA THR A 42 6.36 -1.10 -12.35
C THR A 42 5.79 -0.01 -13.27
N PRO A 43 5.29 -0.37 -14.46
CA PRO A 43 4.66 0.58 -15.36
C PRO A 43 3.38 1.20 -14.75
N ILE A 44 3.12 2.46 -15.09
CA ILE A 44 1.88 3.17 -14.74
C ILE A 44 0.87 2.93 -15.87
N HIS A 45 -0.25 2.34 -15.50
CA HIS A 45 -1.44 2.04 -16.29
C HIS A 45 -2.59 2.99 -15.95
N ASP A 46 -3.72 2.83 -16.65
CA ASP A 46 -4.87 3.68 -16.43
C ASP A 46 -5.49 3.52 -15.02
N GLU A 47 -5.31 2.34 -14.43
CA GLU A 47 -5.84 1.96 -13.11
C GLU A 47 -5.07 2.59 -11.94
N ASN A 48 -3.80 2.93 -12.14
CA ASN A 48 -2.91 3.49 -11.12
C ASN A 48 -2.30 4.83 -11.55
N LYS A 49 -3.03 5.62 -12.36
CA LYS A 49 -2.56 6.92 -12.86
C LYS A 49 -2.11 7.82 -11.73
N ILE A 50 -0.93 8.41 -11.92
CA ILE A 50 -0.44 9.52 -11.13
C ILE A 50 -0.56 10.76 -12.01
N LYS A 51 -1.31 11.78 -11.55
CA LYS A 51 -1.52 13.04 -12.29
C LYS A 51 -1.96 12.81 -13.75
N ASP A 52 -2.91 11.90 -13.96
CA ASP A 52 -3.49 11.55 -15.26
C ASP A 52 -2.52 11.06 -16.34
N SER A 53 -1.28 10.69 -15.98
CA SER A 53 -0.26 10.22 -16.92
C SER A 53 0.00 8.73 -16.76
N THR A 54 0.21 8.04 -17.89
CA THR A 54 0.61 6.63 -17.94
C THR A 54 2.04 6.51 -18.48
N THR A 55 2.69 5.37 -18.27
CA THR A 55 4.00 5.12 -18.89
C THR A 55 3.88 5.19 -20.42
N SER A 56 2.76 4.73 -20.98
CA SER A 56 2.52 4.75 -22.43
C SER A 56 2.26 6.14 -23.00
N SER A 57 1.57 7.03 -22.28
CA SER A 57 1.38 8.42 -22.73
C SER A 57 2.70 9.19 -22.83
N ILE A 58 3.72 8.73 -22.10
CA ILE A 58 5.03 9.36 -22.04
C ILE A 58 6.00 8.67 -23.01
N PHE A 59 6.14 7.35 -22.95
CA PHE A 59 7.16 6.64 -23.73
C PHE A 59 6.63 6.02 -25.04
N GLY A 60 5.32 6.06 -25.27
CA GLY A 60 4.68 5.36 -26.37
C GLY A 60 4.36 3.91 -26.01
N ASP A 61 4.17 3.08 -27.04
CA ASP A 61 3.75 1.70 -26.85
C ASP A 61 4.83 0.85 -26.18
N GLU A 62 4.38 -0.14 -25.39
CA GLU A 62 5.28 -1.11 -24.78
C GLU A 62 5.94 -1.97 -25.87
N LEU A 63 7.26 -1.85 -26.01
CA LEU A 63 8.02 -2.60 -27.01
C LEU A 63 8.20 -4.07 -26.62
N HIS A 64 8.34 -4.37 -25.33
CA HIS A 64 8.55 -5.71 -24.81
C HIS A 64 8.30 -5.76 -23.30
N ARG A 65 7.86 -6.92 -22.80
CA ARG A 65 7.65 -7.17 -21.37
C ARG A 65 8.30 -8.48 -20.94
N TYR A 66 9.21 -8.39 -19.98
CA TYR A 66 9.72 -9.54 -19.23
C TYR A 66 9.25 -9.44 -17.78
N SER A 67 8.13 -10.11 -17.46
CA SER A 67 7.50 -9.99 -16.15
C SER A 67 8.18 -10.86 -15.09
N ILE A 68 7.87 -10.57 -13.82
CA ILE A 68 8.36 -11.36 -12.69
C ILE A 68 7.99 -12.85 -12.79
N TYR A 69 6.84 -13.16 -13.39
CA TYR A 69 6.44 -14.53 -13.69
C TYR A 69 7.46 -15.24 -14.58
N HIS A 70 7.92 -14.58 -15.65
CA HIS A 70 8.95 -15.12 -16.53
C HIS A 70 10.28 -15.27 -15.78
N GLY A 71 10.67 -14.24 -15.02
CA GLY A 71 11.88 -14.27 -14.18
C GLY A 71 11.92 -15.44 -13.21
N ILE A 72 10.81 -15.73 -12.52
CA ILE A 72 10.69 -16.88 -11.61
C ILE A 72 10.75 -18.20 -12.37
N ARG A 73 9.99 -18.33 -13.47
CA ARG A 73 9.95 -19.54 -14.30
C ARG A 73 11.33 -19.91 -14.85
N ASP A 74 12.07 -18.91 -15.31
CA ASP A 74 13.39 -19.08 -15.92
C ASP A 74 14.52 -19.17 -14.87
N LYS A 75 14.18 -19.10 -13.57
CA LYS A 75 15.11 -19.13 -12.42
C LYS A 75 16.09 -17.94 -12.37
N ASN A 76 15.75 -16.82 -13.01
CA ASN A 76 16.49 -15.57 -12.94
C ASN A 76 16.07 -14.69 -11.75
N VAL A 77 14.89 -14.95 -11.19
CA VAL A 77 14.32 -14.24 -10.03
C VAL A 77 13.82 -15.28 -9.01
N LEU A 78 14.01 -15.00 -7.72
CA LEU A 78 13.52 -15.87 -6.65
C LEU A 78 12.01 -15.70 -6.44
N GLY A 79 11.34 -16.78 -6.01
CA GLY A 79 9.95 -16.71 -5.57
C GLY A 79 9.79 -15.98 -4.23
N PHE A 80 8.56 -15.57 -3.93
CA PHE A 80 8.21 -14.97 -2.64
C PHE A 80 7.48 -15.99 -1.76
N ASP A 81 7.78 -15.99 -0.46
CA ASP A 81 7.03 -16.71 0.57
C ASP A 81 6.48 -15.69 1.60
N PRO A 82 5.39 -14.98 1.28
CA PRO A 82 4.89 -13.91 2.12
C PRO A 82 4.16 -14.48 3.35
N TYR A 83 4.58 -14.07 4.54
CA TYR A 83 3.91 -14.38 5.80
C TYR A 83 3.42 -13.11 6.49
N ARG A 84 2.20 -13.17 7.02
CA ARG A 84 1.66 -12.08 7.85
C ARG A 84 2.24 -12.19 9.25
N VAL A 85 2.93 -11.14 9.70
CA VAL A 85 3.31 -10.95 11.10
C VAL A 85 2.39 -9.90 11.71
N GLU A 86 1.66 -10.29 12.76
CA GLU A 86 0.80 -9.35 13.48
C GLU A 86 1.65 -8.45 14.38
N THR A 87 1.52 -7.12 14.25
CA THR A 87 2.16 -6.16 15.17
C THR A 87 1.61 -6.31 16.59
N PHE A 88 0.30 -6.57 16.70
CA PHE A 88 -0.38 -6.88 17.95
C PHE A 88 -1.29 -8.08 17.73
N LYS A 89 -1.38 -8.97 18.72
CA LYS A 89 -2.29 -10.11 18.64
C LYS A 89 -3.72 -9.59 18.55
N ALA A 90 -4.49 -10.11 17.59
CA ALA A 90 -5.88 -9.72 17.39
C ALA A 90 -6.74 -9.83 18.67
N LYS A 91 -6.46 -10.84 19.50
CA LYS A 91 -7.14 -11.05 20.79
C LYS A 91 -6.93 -9.89 21.76
N ASP A 92 -5.71 -9.37 21.84
CA ASP A 92 -5.35 -8.32 22.80
C ASP A 92 -5.98 -6.99 22.40
N LEU A 93 -5.96 -6.68 21.09
CA LEU A 93 -6.65 -5.52 20.53
C LEU A 93 -8.16 -5.58 20.76
N ARG A 94 -8.79 -6.73 20.48
CA ARG A 94 -10.22 -6.95 20.73
C ARG A 94 -10.57 -6.72 22.18
N LYS A 95 -9.78 -7.27 23.11
CA LYS A 95 -10.00 -7.12 24.54
C LYS A 95 -9.93 -5.66 24.97
N ALA A 96 -8.91 -4.92 24.52
CA ALA A 96 -8.74 -3.52 24.86
C ALA A 96 -9.94 -2.67 24.39
N VAL A 97 -10.33 -2.83 23.12
CA VAL A 97 -11.49 -2.12 22.54
C VAL A 97 -12.79 -2.55 23.22
N ALA A 98 -12.99 -3.84 23.47
CA ALA A 98 -14.19 -4.35 24.13
C ALA A 98 -14.38 -3.78 25.54
N LEU A 99 -13.31 -3.66 26.33
CA LEU A 99 -13.34 -3.05 27.66
C LEU A 99 -13.66 -1.56 27.59
N GLU A 100 -13.03 -0.84 26.65
CA GLU A 100 -13.28 0.59 26.44
C GLU A 100 -14.74 0.87 26.05
N GLN A 101 -15.27 0.11 25.08
CA GLN A 101 -16.64 0.27 24.59
C GLN A 101 -17.69 -0.17 25.62
N ALA A 102 -17.39 -1.20 26.42
CA ALA A 102 -18.22 -1.61 27.54
C ALA A 102 -18.13 -0.66 28.76
N LYS A 103 -17.23 0.35 28.73
CA LYS A 103 -16.93 1.25 29.86
C LYS A 103 -16.61 0.45 31.14
N ALA A 104 -15.79 -0.58 30.99
CA ALA A 104 -15.35 -1.46 32.06
C ALA A 104 -13.82 -1.42 32.17
N LYS A 105 -13.29 -1.45 33.40
CA LYS A 105 -11.84 -1.50 33.62
C LYS A 105 -11.29 -2.92 33.53
N THR A 106 -12.10 -3.91 33.88
CA THR A 106 -11.73 -5.33 33.85
C THR A 106 -12.82 -6.19 33.24
N GLU A 107 -12.49 -7.43 32.88
CA GLU A 107 -13.47 -8.37 32.34
C GLU A 107 -14.55 -8.68 33.38
N GLU A 108 -14.17 -8.85 34.64
CA GLU A 108 -15.10 -9.15 35.73
C GLU A 108 -16.16 -8.05 35.88
N GLU A 109 -15.76 -6.78 35.75
CA GLU A 109 -16.69 -5.64 35.77
C GLU A 109 -17.63 -5.68 34.56
N ALA A 110 -17.10 -6.03 33.37
CA ALA A 110 -17.92 -6.17 32.18
C ALA A 110 -18.94 -7.32 32.31
N PHE A 111 -18.56 -8.44 32.94
CA PHE A 111 -19.43 -9.60 33.13
C PHE A 111 -20.44 -9.47 34.28
N ALA A 112 -20.18 -8.58 35.25
CA ALA A 112 -21.08 -8.32 36.38
C ALA A 112 -22.36 -7.54 35.98
N ASP A 113 -22.31 -6.78 34.88
CA ASP A 113 -23.44 -6.02 34.35
C ASP A 113 -23.91 -6.60 33.00
N GLU A 114 -25.20 -6.94 32.90
CA GLU A 114 -25.76 -7.59 31.72
C GLU A 114 -25.69 -6.72 30.46
N THR A 115 -25.69 -5.39 30.60
CA THR A 115 -25.53 -4.45 29.48
C THR A 115 -24.07 -4.35 29.04
N LYS A 116 -23.13 -4.22 29.97
CA LYS A 116 -21.69 -4.18 29.67
C LYS A 116 -21.21 -5.50 29.06
N LYS A 117 -21.72 -6.62 29.56
CA LYS A 117 -21.41 -7.98 29.07
C LYS A 117 -21.81 -8.15 27.62
N LYS A 118 -23.00 -7.68 27.23
CA LYS A 118 -23.47 -7.73 25.84
C LYS A 118 -22.56 -6.92 24.91
N VAL A 119 -22.15 -5.72 25.34
CA VAL A 119 -21.21 -4.89 24.56
C VAL A 119 -19.85 -5.58 24.45
N TYR A 120 -19.29 -6.04 25.58
CA TYR A 120 -17.99 -6.72 25.59
C TYR A 120 -17.96 -7.94 24.66
N LEU A 121 -18.96 -8.83 24.76
CA LEU A 121 -19.05 -10.02 23.92
C LEU A 121 -19.24 -9.70 22.44
N HIS A 122 -19.97 -8.62 22.12
CA HIS A 122 -20.15 -8.16 20.75
C HIS A 122 -18.82 -7.77 20.10
N PHE A 123 -17.99 -6.97 20.80
CA PHE A 123 -16.67 -6.59 20.32
C PHE A 123 -15.67 -7.77 20.27
N MET A 124 -15.78 -8.71 21.21
CA MET A 124 -14.92 -9.90 21.20
C MET A 124 -15.22 -10.83 20.03
N ASN A 125 -16.50 -11.10 19.74
CA ASN A 125 -16.89 -12.23 18.87
C ASN A 125 -17.57 -11.82 17.55
N ASN A 126 -18.21 -10.65 17.48
CA ASN A 126 -19.11 -10.31 16.37
C ASN A 126 -18.55 -9.25 15.41
N ILE A 127 -17.50 -8.53 15.79
CA ILE A 127 -16.88 -7.49 14.97
C ILE A 127 -15.60 -8.01 14.31
N GLY A 128 -15.40 -7.73 13.02
CA GLY A 128 -14.16 -8.07 12.28
C GLY A 128 -12.96 -7.23 12.73
N MET A 129 -11.73 -7.65 12.43
CA MET A 129 -10.54 -6.82 12.74
C MET A 129 -10.54 -5.54 11.89
N ALA A 130 -10.69 -5.70 10.58
CA ALA A 130 -10.85 -4.59 9.64
C ALA A 130 -12.34 -4.21 9.48
N GLY A 131 -12.60 -2.92 9.26
CA GLY A 131 -13.91 -2.45 8.85
C GLY A 131 -14.23 -2.86 7.41
N HIS A 132 -15.51 -2.84 7.06
CA HIS A 132 -15.98 -3.18 5.72
C HIS A 132 -17.22 -2.35 5.36
N GLU A 133 -17.46 -2.18 4.07
CA GLU A 133 -18.69 -1.58 3.58
C GLU A 133 -19.81 -2.62 3.51
N ASP A 134 -21.00 -2.24 3.97
CA ASP A 134 -22.19 -3.04 3.78
C ASP A 134 -22.77 -2.89 2.36
N LYS A 135 -23.80 -3.68 2.05
CA LYS A 135 -24.48 -3.67 0.75
C LYS A 135 -25.11 -2.33 0.36
N ASN A 136 -25.25 -1.42 1.33
CA ASN A 136 -25.83 -0.08 1.15
C ASN A 136 -24.74 1.01 1.10
N GLY A 137 -23.46 0.63 1.05
CA GLY A 137 -22.32 1.56 1.02
C GLY A 137 -22.04 2.23 2.37
N LYS A 138 -22.61 1.74 3.47
CA LYS A 138 -22.30 2.26 4.81
C LYS A 138 -21.09 1.53 5.37
N TYR A 139 -20.09 2.29 5.80
CA TYR A 139 -18.92 1.75 6.46
C TYR A 139 -19.25 1.23 7.86
N ILE A 140 -19.01 -0.06 8.09
CA ILE A 140 -19.11 -0.73 9.37
C ILE A 140 -17.69 -0.82 9.96
N LYS A 141 -17.51 -0.22 11.14
CA LYS A 141 -16.22 -0.20 11.84
C LYS A 141 -15.80 -1.61 12.29
N GLY A 142 -14.54 -1.95 12.04
CA GLY A 142 -13.83 -3.06 12.65
C GLY A 142 -13.12 -2.65 13.94
N ILE A 143 -12.49 -3.60 14.62
CA ILE A 143 -11.72 -3.37 15.86
C ILE A 143 -10.59 -2.37 15.64
N GLU A 144 -9.91 -2.42 14.49
CA GLU A 144 -8.78 -1.54 14.17
C GLU A 144 -9.20 -0.07 14.03
N ASP A 145 -10.46 0.21 13.67
CA ASP A 145 -10.99 1.58 13.54
C ASP A 145 -11.18 2.29 14.89
N TYR A 146 -11.13 1.55 16.00
CA TYR A 146 -11.19 2.10 17.36
C TYR A 146 -9.81 2.39 17.94
N ILE A 147 -8.74 1.96 17.27
CA ILE A 147 -7.36 2.10 17.77
C ILE A 147 -6.71 3.29 17.09
N PRO A 148 -6.16 4.25 17.86
CA PRO A 148 -5.48 5.39 17.27
C PRO A 148 -4.23 4.95 16.50
N VAL A 149 -4.00 5.54 15.33
CA VAL A 149 -2.88 5.22 14.44
C VAL A 149 -1.51 5.42 15.13
N THR A 150 -1.45 6.31 16.13
CA THR A 150 -0.25 6.54 16.95
C THR A 150 0.28 5.26 17.61
N GLN A 151 -0.61 4.31 17.97
CA GLN A 151 -0.21 3.03 18.55
C GLN A 151 0.68 2.20 17.62
N TYR A 152 0.50 2.34 16.30
CA TYR A 152 1.30 1.63 15.29
C TYR A 152 2.61 2.36 14.92
N ASN A 153 2.74 3.63 15.28
CA ASN A 153 3.86 4.50 14.89
C ASN A 153 4.94 4.66 15.97
N ASN A 154 4.86 3.91 17.07
CA ASN A 154 5.87 3.95 18.13
C ASN A 154 7.10 3.10 17.74
N ASP A 155 8.31 3.64 17.93
CA ASP A 155 9.59 2.99 17.59
C ASP A 155 9.78 1.61 18.24
N THR A 156 9.17 1.37 19.40
CA THR A 156 9.21 0.07 20.09
C THR A 156 8.50 -1.05 19.33
N ASN A 157 7.52 -0.73 18.47
CA ASN A 157 6.82 -1.72 17.65
C ASN A 157 7.56 -2.03 16.34
N HIS A 158 8.71 -1.39 16.08
CA HIS A 158 9.52 -1.58 14.87
C HIS A 158 10.52 -2.76 14.97
N GLU A 159 10.64 -3.45 16.11
CA GLU A 159 11.55 -4.60 16.24
C GLU A 159 11.23 -5.74 15.25
N HIS A 160 9.96 -5.88 14.85
CA HIS A 160 9.55 -6.85 13.82
C HIS A 160 9.75 -6.37 12.37
N ARG A 161 10.04 -5.08 12.13
CA ARG A 161 10.33 -4.54 10.79
C ARG A 161 11.77 -4.82 10.33
N ILE A 162 12.68 -5.14 11.25
CA ILE A 162 14.14 -5.19 11.00
C ILE A 162 14.64 -6.61 10.71
N LYS A 163 13.80 -7.65 10.82
CA LYS A 163 14.20 -9.04 10.56
C LYS A 163 13.62 -9.57 9.24
N VAL A 164 14.07 -9.00 8.12
CA VAL A 164 14.08 -9.64 6.79
C VAL A 164 15.37 -9.25 6.10
#